data_AF-A0A831XKY8-F1
#
_entry.id   AF-A0A831XKY8-F1
#
_cell.length_a   1.000
_cell.length_b   1.000
_cell.length_c   1.000
_cell.angle_alpha   90.00
_cell.angle_beta   90.00
_cell.angle_gamma   90.00
#
_symmetry.space_group_name_H-M   'P 1'
#
loop_
_entity.id
_entity.type
_entity.pdbx_description
1 polymer ?
#
loop_
_entity_poly.entity_id
_entity_poly.type
_entity_poly.pdbx_seq_one_letter_code
_entity_poly.pdbx_strand_id
1 'polypeptide(L)'
;MTTTTHDIPRMPLFPRDSGVNASGHLTIGGCDAYDLAKEFGTPLYVYDEGTLRHQCKEFVDRFSSRYPDTVVCYAAKAFLNKAMAKLVMDQGMGLDVVSIGEFAIARSVGFPSERVYFHGNNKLPGELTQALDWGIGRVVVDSIHELRLLDGLARRRQTRQDILLRLTPNVDPHTHEFTTTGVLDSKFGLPMSTGQAEEAVEEAMTLEGVN
;
A
#
# COMPACT_ATOMS: atom_id res chain seq x y z
N MET A 1 21.89 20.06 -38.96
CA MET A 1 22.43 20.26 -37.60
C MET A 1 21.84 19.18 -36.72
N THR A 2 22.62 18.12 -36.49
CA THR A 2 22.24 16.95 -35.69
C THR A 2 22.36 17.30 -34.21
N THR A 3 21.24 17.38 -33.50
CA THR A 3 21.18 17.50 -32.04
C THR A 3 21.74 16.23 -31.42
N THR A 4 22.98 16.29 -30.95
CA THR A 4 23.60 15.25 -30.12
C THR A 4 23.04 15.37 -28.71
N THR A 5 21.95 14.65 -28.44
CA THR A 5 21.54 14.31 -27.08
C THR A 5 22.71 13.55 -26.44
N HIS A 6 23.35 14.16 -25.45
CA HIS A 6 24.36 13.47 -24.66
C HIS A 6 23.59 12.46 -23.80
N ASP A 7 23.66 11.18 -24.17
CA ASP A 7 23.13 10.10 -23.35
C ASP A 7 23.91 10.10 -22.03
N ILE A 8 23.28 10.64 -20.99
CA ILE A 8 23.72 10.40 -19.62
C ILE A 8 23.54 8.90 -19.40
N PRO A 9 24.60 8.14 -19.07
CA PRO A 9 24.42 6.73 -18.75
C PRO A 9 23.35 6.64 -17.69
N ARG A 10 22.23 5.95 -18.01
CA ARG A 10 21.05 5.79 -17.14
C ARG A 10 21.50 5.71 -15.69
N MET A 11 21.39 6.81 -14.96
CA MET A 11 21.68 6.79 -13.54
C MET A 11 20.52 6.02 -12.93
N PRO A 12 20.73 4.81 -12.37
CA PRO A 12 19.64 3.97 -11.87
C PRO A 12 18.88 4.57 -10.68
N LEU A 13 19.21 5.82 -10.31
CA LEU A 13 18.69 6.56 -9.18
C LEU A 13 17.61 7.58 -9.57
N PHE A 14 17.58 8.06 -10.82
CA PHE A 14 16.60 9.06 -11.26
C PHE A 14 15.34 8.41 -11.84
N PRO A 15 14.21 9.14 -11.91
CA PRO A 15 13.06 8.73 -12.70
C PRO A 15 13.44 8.35 -14.14
N ARG A 16 12.69 7.41 -14.72
CA ARG A 16 13.02 6.75 -15.99
C ARG A 16 13.18 7.73 -17.15
N ASP A 17 12.37 8.78 -17.15
CA ASP A 17 12.31 9.77 -18.22
C ASP A 17 13.06 11.06 -17.83
N SER A 18 14.08 10.93 -16.98
CA SER A 18 15.01 12.02 -16.67
C SER A 18 16.11 12.16 -17.71
N GLY A 19 16.52 13.41 -17.97
CA GLY A 19 17.60 13.73 -18.90
C GLY A 19 18.19 15.12 -18.64
N VAL A 20 19.05 15.60 -19.53
CA VAL A 20 19.55 16.98 -19.50
C VAL A 20 19.21 17.69 -20.79
N ASN A 21 18.64 18.89 -20.69
CA ASN A 21 18.28 19.69 -21.85
C ASN A 21 19.48 20.46 -22.44
N ALA A 22 19.26 21.20 -23.53
CA ALA A 22 20.31 21.94 -24.24
C ALA A 22 20.99 23.04 -23.39
N SER A 23 20.35 23.49 -22.31
CA SER A 23 20.90 24.47 -21.36
C SER A 23 21.71 23.81 -20.22
N GLY A 24 21.83 22.48 -20.21
CA GLY A 24 22.51 21.76 -19.15
C GLY A 24 21.66 21.54 -17.89
N HIS A 25 20.35 21.81 -17.93
CA HIS A 25 19.46 21.62 -16.78
C HIS A 25 18.92 20.19 -16.71
N LEU A 26 18.70 19.68 -15.50
CA LEU A 26 17.98 18.42 -15.27
C LEU A 26 16.54 18.56 -15.77
N THR A 27 16.08 17.54 -16.49
CA THR A 27 14.68 17.37 -16.88
C THR A 27 14.09 16.13 -16.22
N ILE A 28 12.82 16.20 -15.80
CA ILE A 28 12.08 15.10 -15.18
C ILE A 28 10.72 15.02 -15.87
N GLY A 29 10.42 13.89 -16.54
CA GLY A 29 9.14 13.73 -17.26
C GLY A 29 8.94 14.81 -18.34
N GLY A 30 10.02 15.25 -18.99
CA GLY A 30 10.01 16.33 -19.98
C GLY A 30 9.93 17.76 -19.41
N CYS A 31 9.86 17.93 -18.09
CA CYS A 31 9.82 19.25 -17.44
C CYS A 31 11.23 19.70 -17.01
N ASP A 32 11.62 20.96 -17.26
CA ASP A 32 12.88 21.53 -16.77
C ASP A 32 12.80 21.78 -15.26
N ALA A 33 13.71 21.19 -14.49
CA ALA A 33 13.75 21.31 -13.04
C ALA A 33 14.01 22.75 -12.55
N TYR A 34 14.73 23.57 -13.34
CA TYR A 34 14.92 24.98 -13.04
C TYR A 34 13.60 25.76 -13.14
N ASP A 35 12.82 25.51 -14.20
CA ASP A 35 11.52 26.14 -14.39
C ASP A 35 10.53 25.71 -13.30
N LEU A 36 10.52 24.43 -12.93
CA LEU A 36 9.73 23.92 -11.81
C LEU A 36 10.10 24.62 -10.49
N ALA A 37 11.39 24.76 -10.18
CA ALA A 37 11.84 25.43 -8.97
C ALA A 37 11.48 26.93 -8.95
N LYS A 38 11.51 27.58 -10.11
CA LYS A 38 11.11 28.99 -10.26
C LYS A 38 9.60 29.19 -10.09
N GLU A 39 8.80 28.26 -10.61
CA GLU A 39 7.33 28.34 -10.55
C GLU A 39 6.80 27.96 -9.16
N PHE A 40 7.27 26.85 -8.58
CA PHE A 40 6.72 26.27 -7.36
C PHE A 40 7.54 26.54 -6.09
N GLY A 41 8.73 27.14 -6.23
CA GLY A 41 9.65 27.39 -5.12
C GLY A 41 10.40 26.14 -4.64
N THR A 42 11.20 26.29 -3.58
CA THR A 42 11.99 25.19 -2.99
C THR A 42 11.90 25.21 -1.44
N PRO A 43 11.95 24.05 -0.76
CA PRO A 43 12.15 22.70 -1.28
C PRO A 43 10.93 22.14 -2.03
N LEU A 44 11.18 21.40 -3.13
CA LEU A 44 10.15 20.86 -4.02
C LEU A 44 10.32 19.35 -4.21
N TYR A 45 9.24 18.60 -4.01
CA TYR A 45 9.16 17.19 -4.35
C TYR A 45 8.50 17.03 -5.72
N VAL A 46 9.23 16.47 -6.68
CA VAL A 46 8.75 16.22 -8.05
C VAL A 46 8.59 14.71 -8.24
N TYR A 47 7.36 14.28 -8.55
CA TYR A 47 7.05 12.90 -8.86
C TYR A 47 6.80 12.76 -10.36
N ASP A 48 7.56 11.89 -11.02
CA ASP A 48 7.35 11.54 -12.42
C ASP A 48 6.23 10.49 -12.53
N GLU A 49 5.06 10.94 -12.98
CA GLU A 49 3.89 10.08 -13.19
C GLU A 49 4.16 8.93 -14.18
N GLY A 50 4.95 9.16 -15.23
CA GLY A 50 5.31 8.14 -16.22
C GLY A 50 6.09 6.99 -15.57
N THR A 51 7.07 7.34 -14.74
CA THR A 51 7.81 6.37 -13.93
C THR A 51 6.91 5.59 -12.98
N LEU A 52 6.03 6.28 -12.23
CA LEU A 52 5.12 5.63 -11.27
C LEU A 52 4.16 4.65 -11.97
N ARG A 53 3.52 5.07 -13.06
CA ARG A 53 2.63 4.20 -13.84
C ARG A 53 3.36 3.00 -14.41
N HIS A 54 4.58 3.21 -14.92
CA HIS A 54 5.39 2.11 -15.42
C HIS A 54 5.67 1.06 -14.33
N GLN A 55 6.06 1.49 -13.13
CA GLN A 55 6.31 0.59 -12.01
C GLN A 55 5.04 -0.17 -11.62
N CYS A 56 3.91 0.53 -11.43
CA CYS A 56 2.62 -0.09 -11.14
C CYS A 56 2.27 -1.18 -12.18
N LYS A 57 2.34 -0.84 -13.46
CA LYS A 57 2.08 -1.78 -14.55
C LYS A 57 3.03 -2.97 -14.55
N GLU A 58 4.32 -2.74 -14.32
CA GLU A 58 5.31 -3.81 -14.27
C GLU A 58 4.98 -4.82 -13.17
N PHE A 59 4.67 -4.36 -11.95
CA PHE A 59 4.25 -5.25 -10.87
C PHE A 59 2.99 -6.03 -11.23
N VAL A 60 1.93 -5.34 -11.70
CA VAL A 60 0.67 -5.98 -12.09
C VAL A 60 0.90 -7.04 -13.17
N ASP A 61 1.57 -6.69 -14.25
CA ASP A 61 1.82 -7.62 -15.37
C ASP A 61 2.67 -8.81 -14.92
N ARG A 62 3.71 -8.61 -14.11
CA ARG A 62 4.66 -9.67 -13.74
C ARG A 62 4.09 -10.67 -12.73
N PHE A 63 3.28 -10.20 -11.80
CA PHE A 63 2.64 -11.07 -10.83
C PHE A 63 1.42 -11.79 -11.44
N SER A 64 0.53 -11.05 -12.11
CA SER A 64 -0.68 -11.65 -12.71
C SER A 64 -0.39 -12.60 -13.88
N SER A 65 0.76 -12.47 -14.57
CA SER A 65 1.17 -13.43 -15.61
C SER A 65 1.69 -14.77 -15.06
N ARG A 66 2.07 -14.83 -13.78
CA ARG A 66 2.63 -16.04 -13.15
C ARG A 66 1.64 -16.72 -12.22
N TYR A 67 0.83 -15.93 -11.53
CA TYR A 67 -0.06 -16.40 -10.48
C TYR A 67 -1.49 -15.93 -10.79
N PRO A 68 -2.41 -16.84 -11.15
CA PRO A 68 -3.82 -16.48 -11.28
C PRO A 68 -4.34 -15.94 -9.94
N ASP A 69 -5.40 -15.13 -9.98
CA ASP A 69 -6.03 -14.53 -8.79
C ASP A 69 -5.10 -13.65 -7.94
N THR A 70 -4.11 -13.01 -8.56
CA THR A 70 -3.24 -12.05 -7.88
C THR A 70 -3.80 -10.64 -7.88
N VAL A 71 -3.84 -10.04 -6.68
CA VAL A 71 -4.02 -8.60 -6.51
C VAL A 71 -2.70 -7.99 -6.07
N VAL A 72 -2.20 -7.01 -6.82
CA VAL A 72 -1.06 -6.19 -6.38
C VAL A 72 -1.61 -4.96 -5.67
N CYS A 73 -1.23 -4.78 -4.40
CA CYS A 73 -1.63 -3.62 -3.62
C CYS A 73 -0.50 -2.58 -3.53
N TYR A 74 -0.86 -1.30 -3.65
CA TYR A 74 0.03 -0.21 -3.30
C TYR A 74 -0.04 0.07 -1.79
N ALA A 75 1.11 0.16 -1.13
CA ALA A 75 1.17 0.49 0.29
C ALA A 75 1.08 2.01 0.52
N ALA A 76 -0.07 2.50 0.99
CA ALA A 76 -0.35 3.92 1.19
C ALA A 76 0.68 4.63 2.08
N LYS A 77 1.22 3.92 3.07
CA LYS A 77 2.26 4.42 3.98
C LYS A 77 3.52 4.95 3.29
N ALA A 78 3.77 4.58 2.03
CA ALA A 78 4.89 5.11 1.25
C ALA A 78 4.65 6.58 0.86
N PHE A 79 3.49 6.87 0.26
CA PHE A 79 3.00 8.21 -0.04
C PHE A 79 1.55 8.13 -0.53
N LEU A 80 0.62 8.85 0.11
CA LEU A 80 -0.77 8.87 -0.35
C LEU A 80 -1.33 10.30 -0.39
N ASN A 81 -1.86 10.67 -1.54
CA ASN A 81 -2.76 11.80 -1.73
C ASN A 81 -3.83 11.42 -2.77
N LYS A 82 -4.73 12.35 -3.11
CA LYS A 82 -5.80 12.08 -4.10
C LYS A 82 -5.26 11.68 -5.47
N ALA A 83 -4.19 12.33 -5.95
CA ALA A 83 -3.60 12.04 -7.25
C ALA A 83 -2.95 10.64 -7.28
N MET A 84 -2.21 10.28 -6.24
CA MET A 84 -1.60 8.95 -6.10
C MET A 84 -2.68 7.86 -5.98
N ALA A 85 -3.72 8.08 -5.15
CA ALA A 85 -4.84 7.15 -5.04
C ALA A 85 -5.53 6.92 -6.40
N LYS A 86 -5.75 7.99 -7.17
CA LYS A 86 -6.31 7.87 -8.51
C LYS A 86 -5.37 7.16 -9.48
N LEU A 87 -4.06 7.42 -9.43
CA LEU A 87 -3.07 6.72 -10.24
C LEU A 87 -3.10 5.21 -9.97
N VAL A 88 -3.03 4.80 -8.69
CA VAL A 88 -3.11 3.39 -8.27
C VAL A 88 -4.41 2.74 -8.76
N MET A 89 -5.54 3.45 -8.61
CA MET A 89 -6.85 2.98 -9.08
C MET A 89 -6.86 2.77 -10.60
N ASP A 90 -6.38 3.75 -11.36
CA ASP A 90 -6.32 3.71 -12.83
C ASP A 90 -5.37 2.60 -13.34
N GLN A 91 -4.36 2.20 -12.54
CA GLN A 91 -3.48 1.07 -12.84
C GLN A 91 -4.09 -0.29 -12.43
N GLY A 92 -5.32 -0.29 -11.92
CA GLY A 92 -6.01 -1.52 -11.55
C GLY A 92 -5.31 -2.27 -10.42
N MET A 93 -4.75 -1.55 -9.45
CA MET A 93 -4.14 -2.10 -8.25
C MET A 93 -5.12 -2.07 -7.05
N GLY A 94 -4.86 -2.89 -6.03
CA GLY A 94 -5.44 -2.71 -4.70
C GLY A 94 -4.73 -1.60 -3.91
N LEU A 95 -5.25 -1.25 -2.75
CA LEU A 95 -4.66 -0.24 -1.86
C LEU A 95 -4.60 -0.76 -0.43
N ASP A 96 -3.39 -0.81 0.14
CA ASP A 96 -3.19 -1.12 1.55
C ASP A 96 -3.14 0.18 2.34
N VAL A 97 -4.09 0.35 3.25
CA VAL A 97 -4.18 1.50 4.17
C VAL A 97 -3.87 1.05 5.59
N VAL A 98 -3.23 1.90 6.38
CA VAL A 98 -2.89 1.65 7.79
C VAL A 98 -3.70 2.53 8.75
N SER A 99 -4.53 3.44 8.23
CA SER A 99 -5.41 4.29 9.02
C SER A 99 -6.71 4.62 8.29
N ILE A 100 -7.73 5.02 9.05
CA ILE A 100 -8.99 5.45 8.45
C ILE A 100 -8.86 6.75 7.65
N GLY A 101 -7.87 7.59 7.96
CA GLY A 101 -7.57 8.81 7.20
C GLY A 101 -7.09 8.51 5.78
N GLU A 102 -6.26 7.49 5.61
CA GLU A 102 -5.83 7.03 4.28
C GLU A 102 -6.99 6.42 3.49
N PHE A 103 -7.88 5.64 4.15
CA PHE A 103 -9.08 5.15 3.49
C PHE A 103 -10.01 6.31 3.08
N ALA A 104 -10.12 7.37 3.89
CA ALA A 104 -10.89 8.56 3.53
C ALA A 104 -10.33 9.27 2.28
N ILE A 105 -9.01 9.34 2.11
CA ILE A 105 -8.39 9.86 0.88
C ILE A 105 -8.79 9.00 -0.32
N ALA A 106 -8.71 7.67 -0.20
CA ALA A 106 -9.09 6.74 -1.26
C ALA A 106 -10.57 6.90 -1.65
N ARG A 107 -11.48 6.95 -0.66
CA ARG A 107 -12.91 7.18 -0.92
C ARG A 107 -13.18 8.52 -1.59
N SER A 108 -12.42 9.56 -1.26
CA SER A 108 -12.61 10.90 -1.84
C SER A 108 -12.35 10.97 -3.34
N VAL A 109 -11.69 9.94 -3.92
CA VAL A 109 -11.46 9.80 -5.37
C VAL A 109 -12.24 8.65 -6.00
N GLY A 110 -13.18 8.05 -5.25
CA GLY A 110 -13.98 6.93 -5.73
C GLY A 110 -13.22 5.61 -5.82
N PHE A 111 -12.15 5.42 -5.04
CA PHE A 111 -11.41 4.14 -5.01
C PHE A 111 -12.36 3.00 -4.60
N PRO A 112 -12.44 1.89 -5.36
CA PRO A 112 -13.33 0.78 -5.05
C PRO A 112 -13.00 0.19 -3.69
N SER A 113 -13.94 0.26 -2.75
CA SER A 113 -13.68 -0.07 -1.34
C SER A 113 -13.39 -1.55 -1.15
N GLU A 114 -13.96 -2.42 -1.98
CA GLU A 114 -13.69 -3.86 -2.08
C GLU A 114 -12.22 -4.19 -2.43
N ARG A 115 -11.46 -3.21 -2.93
CA ARG A 115 -10.04 -3.32 -3.28
C ARG A 115 -9.10 -2.69 -2.25
N VAL A 116 -9.64 -2.24 -1.11
CA VAL A 116 -8.87 -1.62 -0.03
C VAL A 116 -8.69 -2.63 1.11
N TYR A 117 -7.45 -2.72 1.60
CA TYR A 117 -7.03 -3.63 2.66
C TYR A 117 -6.60 -2.81 3.87
N PHE A 118 -7.31 -2.96 4.99
CA PHE A 118 -7.05 -2.19 6.19
C PHE A 118 -6.09 -2.93 7.13
N HIS A 119 -4.83 -2.48 7.13
CA HIS A 119 -3.76 -2.89 8.02
C HIS A 119 -3.69 -2.01 9.28
N GLY A 120 -2.87 -2.42 10.25
CA GLY A 120 -2.61 -1.67 11.48
C GLY A 120 -2.58 -2.60 12.68
N ASN A 121 -1.63 -2.40 13.61
CA ASN A 121 -1.44 -3.30 14.74
C ASN A 121 -2.26 -2.93 15.99
N ASN A 122 -3.04 -1.84 15.90
CA ASN A 122 -3.87 -1.36 17.00
C ASN A 122 -5.04 -0.52 16.47
N LYS A 123 -5.89 -1.13 15.63
CA LYS A 123 -7.05 -0.44 15.05
C LYS A 123 -8.07 -0.15 16.14
N LEU A 124 -8.52 1.11 16.25
CA LEU A 124 -9.49 1.49 17.26
C LEU A 124 -10.90 0.98 16.89
N PRO A 125 -11.79 0.72 17.87
CA PRO A 125 -13.18 0.35 17.60
C PRO A 125 -13.91 1.32 16.67
N GLY A 126 -13.60 2.62 16.77
CA GLY A 126 -14.14 3.66 15.89
C GLY A 126 -13.63 3.58 14.45
N GLU A 127 -12.35 3.21 14.25
CA GLU A 127 -11.79 3.02 12.91
C GLU A 127 -12.37 1.77 12.24
N LEU A 128 -12.49 0.66 12.98
CA LEU A 128 -13.12 -0.57 12.50
C LEU A 128 -14.60 -0.34 12.16
N THR A 129 -15.33 0.35 13.04
CA THR A 129 -16.71 0.79 12.80
C THR A 129 -16.82 1.55 11.49
N GLN A 130 -15.98 2.56 11.28
CA GLN A 130 -16.02 3.40 10.10
C GLN A 130 -15.60 2.63 8.84
N ALA A 131 -14.62 1.74 8.92
CA ALA A 131 -14.20 0.89 7.82
C ALA A 131 -15.34 -0.03 7.35
N LEU A 132 -16.07 -0.65 8.30
CA LEU A 132 -17.26 -1.45 8.01
C LEU A 132 -18.37 -0.63 7.37
N ASP A 133 -18.68 0.55 7.93
CA ASP A 133 -19.72 1.45 7.41
C ASP A 133 -19.39 1.94 5.99
N TRP A 134 -18.11 1.97 5.64
CA TRP A 134 -17.61 2.38 4.33
C TRP A 134 -17.41 1.21 3.36
N GLY A 135 -17.68 -0.03 3.77
CA GLY A 135 -17.58 -1.21 2.93
C GLY A 135 -16.14 -1.58 2.56
N ILE A 136 -15.22 -1.52 3.53
CA ILE A 136 -13.83 -1.97 3.35
C ILE A 136 -13.78 -3.39 2.79
N GLY A 137 -12.89 -3.62 1.82
CA GLY A 137 -12.73 -4.92 1.18
C GLY A 137 -12.25 -5.98 2.15
N ARG A 138 -11.08 -5.77 2.76
CA ARG A 138 -10.53 -6.69 3.76
C ARG A 138 -9.96 -5.97 4.96
N VAL A 139 -10.13 -6.55 6.13
CA VAL A 139 -9.41 -6.14 7.34
C VAL A 139 -8.28 -7.14 7.59
N VAL A 140 -7.05 -6.65 7.64
CA VAL A 140 -5.88 -7.48 7.97
C VAL A 140 -5.72 -7.47 9.49
N VAL A 141 -6.28 -8.49 10.12
CA VAL A 141 -6.34 -8.66 11.58
C VAL A 141 -4.94 -8.94 12.12
N ASP A 142 -4.53 -8.15 13.10
CA ASP A 142 -3.17 -8.18 13.66
C ASP A 142 -3.11 -8.84 15.05
N SER A 143 -4.26 -9.06 15.71
CA SER A 143 -4.36 -9.72 17.01
C SER A 143 -5.70 -10.42 17.24
N ILE A 144 -5.74 -11.38 18.17
CA ILE A 144 -6.98 -12.05 18.60
C ILE A 144 -7.98 -11.06 19.21
N HIS A 145 -7.50 -10.03 19.90
CA HIS A 145 -8.36 -8.98 20.43
C HIS A 145 -9.09 -8.23 19.31
N GLU A 146 -8.35 -7.85 18.27
CA GLU A 146 -8.94 -7.21 17.09
C GLU A 146 -9.94 -8.13 16.39
N LEU A 147 -9.63 -9.43 16.25
CA LEU A 147 -10.53 -10.43 15.66
C LEU A 147 -11.90 -10.45 16.35
N ARG A 148 -11.91 -10.59 17.69
CA ARG A 148 -13.12 -10.61 18.52
C ARG A 148 -13.89 -9.30 18.45
N LEU A 149 -13.17 -8.18 18.45
CA LEU A 149 -13.76 -6.85 18.34
C LEU A 149 -14.45 -6.65 16.99
N LEU A 150 -13.79 -7.06 15.90
CA LEU A 150 -14.30 -6.96 14.54
C LEU A 150 -15.55 -7.83 14.33
N ASP A 151 -15.54 -9.08 14.80
CA ASP A 151 -16.73 -9.95 14.77
C ASP A 151 -17.93 -9.26 15.42
N GLY A 152 -17.77 -8.80 16.66
CA GLY A 152 -18.87 -8.15 17.38
C GLY A 152 -19.39 -6.91 16.66
N LEU A 153 -18.51 -6.14 16.01
CA LEU A 153 -18.88 -4.96 15.24
C LEU A 153 -19.61 -5.30 13.93
N ALA A 154 -19.19 -6.35 13.23
CA ALA A 154 -19.79 -6.82 11.99
C ALA A 154 -21.17 -7.47 12.24
N ARG A 155 -21.29 -8.33 13.26
CA ARG A 155 -22.58 -8.94 13.64
C ARG A 155 -23.64 -7.91 14.01
N ARG A 156 -23.26 -6.85 14.75
CA ARG A 156 -24.16 -5.72 15.07
C ARG A 156 -24.68 -5.00 13.83
N ARG A 157 -23.95 -5.06 12.71
CA ARG A 157 -24.33 -4.48 11.42
C ARG A 157 -25.01 -5.48 10.48
N GLN A 158 -25.16 -6.73 10.91
CA GLN A 158 -25.66 -7.82 10.07
C GLN A 158 -24.83 -7.98 8.79
N THR A 159 -23.54 -7.69 8.87
CA THR A 159 -22.57 -7.89 7.80
C THR A 159 -21.59 -8.99 8.20
N ARG A 160 -20.92 -9.55 7.19
CA ARG A 160 -19.80 -10.47 7.36
C ARG A 160 -18.59 -9.86 6.66
N GLN A 161 -17.55 -9.54 7.42
CA GLN A 161 -16.36 -8.86 6.91
C GLN A 161 -15.31 -9.87 6.50
N ASP A 162 -14.83 -9.78 5.26
CA ASP A 162 -13.68 -10.57 4.82
C ASP A 162 -12.42 -10.12 5.56
N ILE A 163 -11.65 -11.08 6.07
CA ILE A 163 -10.42 -10.83 6.81
C ILE A 163 -9.21 -11.51 6.18
N LEU A 164 -8.03 -11.03 6.56
CA LEU A 164 -6.79 -11.79 6.48
C LEU A 164 -6.17 -11.81 7.87
N LEU A 165 -5.58 -12.93 8.29
CA LEU A 165 -4.79 -13.00 9.51
C LEU A 165 -3.34 -12.66 9.19
N ARG A 166 -2.76 -11.69 9.90
CA ARG A 166 -1.34 -11.39 9.77
C ARG A 166 -0.53 -12.37 10.61
N LEU A 167 0.25 -13.23 9.96
CA LEU A 167 1.08 -14.22 10.62
C LEU A 167 2.53 -13.76 10.76
N THR A 168 3.18 -14.18 11.84
CA THR A 168 4.59 -13.93 12.10
C THR A 168 5.35 -15.27 12.04
N PRO A 169 6.01 -15.57 10.90
CA PRO A 169 6.59 -16.89 10.63
C PRO A 169 7.98 -17.09 11.24
N ASN A 170 8.52 -16.12 11.98
CA ASN A 170 9.88 -16.14 12.51
C ASN A 170 10.95 -16.31 11.42
N VAL A 171 10.75 -15.63 10.28
CA VAL A 171 11.74 -15.54 9.20
C VAL A 171 12.46 -14.21 9.33
N ASP A 172 13.78 -14.25 9.51
CA ASP A 172 14.65 -13.08 9.52
C ASP A 172 15.06 -12.75 8.06
N PRO A 173 14.46 -11.75 7.40
CA PRO A 173 15.05 -11.19 6.19
C PRO A 173 16.38 -10.56 6.59
N HIS A 174 17.50 -11.19 6.22
CA HIS A 174 18.89 -10.81 6.52
C HIS A 174 19.31 -9.39 6.04
N THR A 175 18.61 -8.36 6.49
CA THR A 175 18.78 -6.95 6.18
C THR A 175 18.54 -6.14 7.44
N HIS A 176 19.57 -5.41 7.90
CA HIS A 176 19.63 -4.50 9.07
C HIS A 176 18.64 -4.77 10.23
N GLU A 177 19.20 -5.14 11.39
CA GLU A 177 18.54 -5.42 12.69
C GLU A 177 17.39 -4.46 13.09
N PHE A 178 17.41 -3.21 12.63
CA PHE A 178 16.41 -2.18 12.97
C PHE A 178 15.18 -2.15 12.04
N THR A 179 15.15 -2.94 10.97
CA THR A 179 14.05 -3.00 9.99
C THR A 179 13.39 -4.37 9.83
N THR A 180 13.84 -5.38 10.58
CA THR A 180 13.32 -6.74 10.52
C THR A 180 11.95 -6.83 11.20
N THR A 181 10.87 -6.79 10.41
CA THR A 181 9.52 -7.14 10.87
C THR A 181 9.24 -8.62 10.60
N GLY A 182 8.90 -9.40 11.62
CA GLY A 182 8.63 -10.85 11.46
C GLY A 182 9.37 -11.77 12.43
N VAL A 183 10.18 -11.23 13.34
CA VAL A 183 10.81 -11.94 14.47
C VAL A 183 9.81 -12.01 15.63
N LEU A 184 9.96 -12.96 16.55
CA LEU A 184 9.10 -13.16 17.73
C LEU A 184 8.92 -11.89 18.59
N ASP A 185 9.87 -10.95 18.58
CA ASP A 185 9.80 -9.65 19.29
C ASP A 185 9.14 -8.53 18.46
N SER A 186 8.45 -8.90 17.37
CA SER A 186 7.70 -7.97 16.54
C SER A 186 6.34 -7.68 17.16
N LYS A 187 5.99 -6.40 17.28
CA LYS A 187 4.65 -5.93 17.70
C LYS A 187 3.51 -6.25 16.71
N PHE A 188 3.81 -7.02 15.66
CA PHE A 188 2.93 -7.23 14.51
C PHE A 188 2.55 -8.69 14.40
N GLY A 189 1.26 -8.92 14.16
CA GLY A 189 0.71 -10.22 13.78
C GLY A 189 0.76 -11.28 14.87
N LEU A 190 0.44 -12.50 14.47
CA LEU A 190 0.24 -13.66 15.32
C LEU A 190 1.43 -14.62 15.13
N PRO A 191 2.28 -14.83 16.15
CA PRO A 191 3.42 -15.74 16.03
C PRO A 191 2.99 -17.18 15.79
N MET A 192 3.53 -17.79 14.73
CA MET A 192 3.32 -19.21 14.43
C MET A 192 4.02 -20.11 15.44
N SER A 193 5.20 -19.70 15.91
CA SER A 193 6.02 -20.48 16.84
C SER A 193 5.39 -20.69 18.22
N THR A 194 4.41 -19.87 18.61
CA THR A 194 3.75 -19.95 19.92
C THR A 194 2.36 -20.57 19.87
N GLY A 195 1.87 -20.98 18.69
CA GLY A 195 0.51 -21.50 18.52
C GLY A 195 -0.58 -20.42 18.38
N GLN A 196 -0.22 -19.13 18.43
CA GLN A 196 -1.22 -18.03 18.36
C GLN A 196 -1.84 -17.90 16.97
N ALA A 197 -1.08 -18.24 15.92
CA ALA A 197 -1.60 -18.27 14.55
C ALA A 197 -2.71 -19.32 14.40
N GLU A 198 -2.47 -20.52 14.93
CA GLU A 198 -3.42 -21.64 14.93
C GLU A 198 -4.67 -21.30 15.76
N GLU A 199 -4.49 -20.75 16.97
CA GLU A 199 -5.61 -20.28 17.81
C GLU A 199 -6.48 -19.27 17.06
N ALA A 200 -5.87 -18.29 16.38
CA ALA A 200 -6.61 -17.29 15.64
C ALA A 200 -7.37 -17.86 14.44
N VAL A 201 -6.81 -18.86 13.74
CA VAL A 201 -7.49 -19.54 12.64
C VAL A 201 -8.68 -20.33 13.16
N GLU A 202 -8.48 -21.15 14.20
CA GLU A 202 -9.54 -21.93 14.84
C GLU A 202 -10.68 -21.02 15.33
N GLU A 203 -10.33 -19.92 16.00
CA GLU A 203 -11.32 -18.96 16.47
C GLU A 203 -12.06 -18.29 15.31
N ALA A 204 -11.37 -17.78 14.29
CA ALA A 204 -11.99 -17.14 13.13
C ALA A 204 -13.02 -18.03 12.44
N MET A 205 -12.77 -19.34 12.37
CA MET A 205 -13.69 -20.32 11.77
C MET A 205 -14.98 -20.54 12.57
N THR A 206 -15.01 -20.13 13.84
CA THR A 206 -16.21 -20.21 14.71
C THR A 206 -17.03 -18.92 14.74
N LEU A 207 -16.47 -17.81 14.25
CA LEU A 207 -17.08 -16.49 14.30
C LEU A 207 -18.04 -16.28 13.12
N GLU A 208 -19.17 -15.62 13.37
CA GLU A 208 -20.22 -15.40 12.36
C GLU A 208 -20.06 -14.07 11.61
N GLY A 209 -19.40 -13.08 12.23
CA GLY A 209 -19.21 -11.73 11.70
C GLY A 209 -18.00 -11.57 10.77
N VAL A 210 -17.16 -12.58 10.65
CA VAL A 210 -15.97 -12.56 9.79
C VAL A 210 -15.96 -13.74 8.81
N ASN A 211 -15.28 -13.57 7.67
CA ASN A 211 -15.08 -14.58 6.63
C ASN A 211 -13.62 -14.69 6.21
#